data_AF-A0A7Y9S1B2-F1
#
_entry.id   AF-A0A7Y9S1B2-F1
#
_cell.length_a   1.000
_cell.length_b   1.000
_cell.length_c   1.000
_cell.angle_alpha   90.00
_cell.angle_beta   90.00
_cell.angle_gamma   90.00
#
_symmetry.space_group_name_H-M   'P 1'
#
loop_
_entity.id
_entity.type
_entity.pdbx_description
1 polymer ?
#
loop_
_entity_poly.entity_id
_entity_poly.type
_entity_poly.pdbx_seq_one_letter_code
_entity_poly.pdbx_strand_id
1 'polypeptide(L)'
;MVFTNVTCLMVDAPGVDDCVEDKDDPNLVNIPEPDVFATDRYDGKAVKNGKFVPSDAEQKEGLVNKFPFDTEKKDYKYWDGMIGRTVPAKYEGTEKIHGLETYKFNYTLSDMDAEVVSGIDGKYSMDKTMWIEPKTGAIIKQEQHEVRTFANGDPLLDMNLAFTDAQVKSNASDAKDNVSSLNLITGTVPLIGFILGPILLLMGGALLLLSRGTGRRSAG
;
A
#
# COMPACT_ATOMS: atom_id res chain seq x y z
N MET A 1 7.84 0.74 8.13
CA MET A 1 8.22 -0.32 7.18
C MET A 1 9.24 0.28 6.23
N VAL A 2 10.24 -0.50 5.80
CA VAL A 2 11.28 -0.04 4.88
C VAL A 2 11.04 -0.71 3.54
N PHE A 3 11.14 0.05 2.47
CA PHE A 3 10.87 -0.38 1.09
C PHE A 3 12.08 -0.07 0.22
N THR A 4 12.30 -0.96 -0.74
CA THR A 4 13.25 -0.79 -1.84
C THR A 4 12.48 -1.17 -3.10
N ASN A 5 12.28 -0.18 -3.98
CA ASN A 5 11.58 -0.36 -5.24
C ASN A 5 12.59 -0.28 -6.38
N VAL A 6 12.42 -1.16 -7.36
CA VAL A 6 13.18 -1.13 -8.62
C VAL A 6 12.14 -1.22 -9.73
N THR A 7 12.18 -0.27 -10.65
CA THR A 7 11.30 -0.24 -11.83
C THR A 7 12.19 -0.37 -13.06
N CYS A 8 12.26 -1.52 -13.70
CA CYS A 8 12.93 -1.60 -14.99
C CYS A 8 11.92 -1.42 -16.12
N LEU A 9 12.26 -0.56 -17.08
CA LEU A 9 11.46 -0.29 -18.26
C LEU A 9 12.17 -0.92 -19.46
N MET A 10 11.48 -1.86 -20.11
CA MET A 10 11.97 -2.58 -21.27
C MET A 10 11.10 -2.28 -22.49
N VAL A 11 11.71 -2.23 -23.66
CA VAL A 11 10.99 -2.29 -24.94
C VAL A 11 10.43 -3.69 -25.12
N ASP A 12 9.14 -3.78 -25.46
CA ASP A 12 8.48 -5.06 -25.73
C ASP A 12 9.06 -5.69 -27.01
N ALA A 13 9.80 -6.80 -26.84
CA ALA A 13 10.50 -7.51 -27.91
C ALA A 13 10.50 -9.03 -27.65
N PRO A 14 10.51 -9.88 -28.70
CA PRO A 14 10.51 -11.33 -28.54
C PRO A 14 11.71 -11.84 -27.73
N GLY A 15 11.44 -12.55 -26.63
CA GLY A 15 12.47 -13.13 -25.76
C GLY A 15 12.91 -12.26 -24.57
N VAL A 16 12.26 -11.11 -24.38
CA VAL A 16 12.43 -10.25 -23.19
C VAL A 16 11.27 -10.51 -22.23
N ASP A 17 11.43 -11.52 -21.36
CA ASP A 17 10.39 -11.92 -20.40
C ASP A 17 10.59 -11.29 -19.00
N ASP A 18 11.80 -10.81 -18.69
CA ASP A 18 12.21 -10.30 -17.39
C ASP A 18 13.14 -9.08 -17.51
N CYS A 19 13.34 -8.38 -16.39
CA CYS A 19 14.36 -7.34 -16.29
C CYS A 19 15.75 -7.90 -16.57
N VAL A 20 16.40 -7.37 -17.60
CA VAL A 20 17.76 -7.73 -17.96
C VAL A 20 18.77 -7.08 -17.02
N GLU A 21 19.77 -7.83 -16.58
CA GLU A 21 20.86 -7.31 -15.74
C GLU A 21 21.93 -6.56 -16.57
N ASP A 22 21.97 -6.81 -17.88
CA ASP A 22 22.89 -6.14 -18.81
C ASP A 22 22.43 -4.71 -19.07
N LYS A 23 23.24 -3.74 -18.60
CA LYS A 23 22.96 -2.30 -18.74
C LYS A 23 23.11 -1.81 -20.18
N ASP A 24 23.76 -2.59 -21.04
CA ASP A 24 23.99 -2.25 -22.44
C ASP A 24 22.96 -2.93 -23.38
N ASP A 25 21.93 -3.61 -22.85
CA ASP A 25 20.89 -4.22 -23.66
C ASP A 25 20.11 -3.15 -24.46
N PRO A 26 19.97 -3.31 -25.79
CA PRO A 26 19.31 -2.29 -26.63
C PRO A 26 17.82 -2.13 -26.33
N ASN A 27 17.18 -3.09 -25.67
CA ASN A 27 15.78 -3.02 -25.26
C ASN A 27 15.61 -2.40 -23.87
N LEU A 28 16.71 -2.11 -23.15
CA LEU A 28 16.64 -1.48 -21.84
C LEU A 28 16.45 0.03 -21.99
N VAL A 29 15.32 0.54 -21.49
CA VAL A 29 15.03 1.98 -21.48
C VAL A 29 15.62 2.65 -20.25
N ASN A 30 15.54 1.99 -19.08
CA ASN A 30 16.14 2.48 -17.83
C ASN A 30 16.24 1.37 -16.77
N ILE A 31 17.40 1.26 -16.10
CA ILE A 31 17.54 0.64 -14.77
C ILE A 31 17.80 1.77 -13.77
N PRO A 32 16.78 2.27 -13.07
CA PRO A 32 17.00 3.26 -12.03
C PRO A 32 17.75 2.63 -10.86
N GLU A 33 18.51 3.46 -10.14
CA GLU A 33 19.00 3.10 -8.82
C GLU A 33 17.81 2.71 -7.91
N PRO A 34 18.01 1.78 -6.95
CA PRO A 34 16.92 1.34 -6.09
C PRO A 34 16.34 2.52 -5.31
N ASP A 35 15.05 2.76 -5.50
CA ASP A 35 14.32 3.80 -4.80
C ASP A 35 13.99 3.32 -3.38
N VAL A 36 14.65 3.91 -2.39
CA VAL A 36 14.56 3.51 -0.97
C VAL A 36 13.77 4.52 -0.14
N PHE A 37 12.83 4.02 0.67
CA PHE A 37 12.05 4.87 1.56
C PHE A 37 11.48 4.09 2.74
N ALA A 38 11.11 4.80 3.80
CA ALA A 38 10.41 4.23 4.94
C ALA A 38 9.04 4.87 5.11
N THR A 39 8.04 4.09 5.51
CA THR A 39 6.71 4.59 5.87
C THR A 39 6.27 4.18 7.27
N ASP A 40 5.43 4.97 7.92
CA ASP A 40 4.81 4.60 9.18
C ASP A 40 3.80 3.46 8.95
N ARG A 41 3.80 2.48 9.86
CA ARG A 41 2.99 1.27 9.68
C ARG A 41 1.49 1.51 9.86
N TYR A 42 1.12 2.54 10.61
CA TYR A 42 -0.27 2.87 10.93
C TYR A 42 -0.84 3.83 9.89
N ASP A 43 -0.20 4.99 9.71
CA ASP A 43 -0.74 6.04 8.85
C ASP A 43 -0.24 5.98 7.40
N GLY A 44 0.74 5.11 7.09
CA GLY A 44 1.23 4.88 5.73
C GLY A 44 2.06 6.01 5.14
N LYS A 45 2.36 7.08 5.89
CA LYS A 45 3.12 8.22 5.37
C LYS A 45 4.62 7.98 5.41
N ALA A 46 5.34 8.65 4.51
CA ALA A 46 6.79 8.68 4.50
C ALA A 46 7.36 9.16 5.85
N VAL A 47 8.42 8.48 6.29
CA VAL A 47 9.18 8.79 7.50
C VAL A 47 10.47 9.50 7.10
N LYS A 48 10.94 10.42 7.94
CA LYS A 48 12.20 11.13 7.72
C LYS A 48 13.38 10.17 7.58
N ASN A 49 14.24 10.44 6.60
CA ASN A 49 15.44 9.67 6.31
C ASN A 49 16.47 9.73 7.45
N GLY A 50 17.41 8.79 7.45
CA GLY A 50 18.54 8.69 8.39
C GLY A 50 18.42 7.54 9.40
N LYS A 51 17.23 7.25 9.93
CA LYS A 51 17.07 6.14 10.90
C LYS A 51 16.93 4.77 10.24
N PHE A 52 16.16 4.70 9.18
CA PHE A 52 15.76 3.44 8.53
C PHE A 52 16.23 3.33 7.08
N VAL A 53 16.50 4.46 6.44
CA VAL A 53 17.06 4.59 5.10
C VAL A 53 18.19 5.63 5.14
N PRO A 54 19.17 5.58 4.22
CA PRO A 54 20.28 6.53 4.18
C PRO A 54 19.82 8.00 4.23
N SER A 55 20.58 8.86 4.89
CA SER A 55 20.21 10.27 5.08
C SER A 55 20.30 11.11 3.80
N ASP A 56 21.08 10.64 2.82
CA ASP A 56 21.30 11.22 1.50
C ASP A 56 20.31 10.71 0.44
N ALA A 57 19.46 9.73 0.78
CA ALA A 57 18.35 9.32 -0.08
C ALA A 57 17.32 10.45 -0.24
N GLU A 58 16.53 10.40 -1.33
CA GLU A 58 15.47 11.36 -1.59
C GLU A 58 14.44 11.38 -0.43
N GLN A 59 14.16 12.57 0.08
CA GLN A 59 13.16 12.72 1.15
C GLN A 59 11.76 12.76 0.55
N LYS A 60 11.02 11.66 0.74
CA LYS A 60 9.62 11.57 0.35
C LYS A 60 8.68 12.18 1.38
N GLU A 61 7.50 12.57 0.91
CA GLU A 61 6.41 13.11 1.73
C GLU A 61 5.07 12.45 1.41
N GLY A 62 4.13 12.48 2.36
CA GLY A 62 2.79 11.93 2.15
C GLY A 62 2.79 10.41 2.01
N LEU A 63 1.77 9.87 1.33
CA LEU A 63 1.67 8.46 1.00
C LEU A 63 2.59 8.14 -0.17
N VAL A 64 3.29 7.00 -0.12
CA VAL A 64 4.23 6.62 -1.19
C VAL A 64 3.77 5.35 -1.92
N ASN A 65 3.40 4.32 -1.17
CA ASN A 65 3.14 2.99 -1.73
C ASN A 65 1.79 2.38 -1.32
N LYS A 66 1.20 2.87 -0.22
CA LYS A 66 -0.05 2.33 0.32
C LYS A 66 -0.88 3.42 0.96
N PHE A 67 -2.16 3.12 1.15
CA PHE A 67 -3.05 3.94 1.97
C PHE A 67 -2.99 3.51 3.45
N PRO A 68 -3.43 4.39 4.38
CA PRO A 68 -3.50 4.06 5.81
C PRO A 68 -4.52 2.95 6.08
N PHE A 69 -4.35 2.26 7.21
CA PHE A 69 -5.46 1.49 7.79
C PHE A 69 -6.63 2.43 8.09
N ASP A 70 -7.85 1.91 8.02
CA ASP A 70 -9.07 2.71 8.20
C ASP A 70 -9.06 3.97 7.29
N THR A 71 -8.72 3.77 6.01
CA THR A 71 -8.71 4.82 5.00
C THR A 71 -10.05 5.57 5.01
N GLU A 72 -9.97 6.88 5.14
CA GLU A 72 -11.11 7.80 5.14
C GLU A 72 -11.45 8.33 3.74
N LYS A 73 -12.69 8.78 3.54
CA LYS A 73 -13.21 9.42 2.31
C LYS A 73 -12.77 10.88 2.18
N LYS A 74 -11.46 11.11 2.02
CA LYS A 74 -10.84 12.44 1.92
C LYS A 74 -9.65 12.41 0.98
N ASP A 75 -9.21 13.56 0.52
CA ASP A 75 -8.02 13.63 -0.32
C ASP A 75 -6.75 13.30 0.48
N TYR A 76 -5.81 12.60 -0.15
CA TYR A 76 -4.49 12.29 0.42
C TYR A 76 -3.39 12.93 -0.41
N LYS A 77 -2.32 13.37 0.26
CA LYS A 77 -1.08 13.72 -0.43
C LYS A 77 -0.36 12.43 -0.82
N TYR A 78 -0.18 12.20 -2.11
CA TYR A 78 0.48 11.03 -2.66
C TYR A 78 1.77 11.45 -3.38
N TRP A 79 2.88 10.80 -3.10
CA TRP A 79 4.19 11.10 -3.67
C TRP A 79 4.24 10.71 -5.15
N ASP A 80 4.64 11.64 -6.00
CA ASP A 80 5.00 11.35 -7.38
C ASP A 80 6.51 11.51 -7.54
N GLY A 81 7.17 10.41 -7.91
CA GLY A 81 8.64 10.34 -8.02
C GLY A 81 9.21 11.03 -9.25
N MET A 82 8.41 11.30 -10.28
CA MET A 82 8.90 11.98 -11.49
C MET A 82 9.05 13.49 -11.27
N ILE A 83 8.20 14.08 -10.41
CA ILE A 83 8.23 15.52 -10.10
C ILE A 83 8.76 15.82 -8.69
N GLY A 84 9.20 14.80 -7.95
CA GLY A 84 9.80 14.94 -6.62
C GLY A 84 8.91 15.65 -5.59
N ARG A 85 7.58 15.49 -5.68
CA ARG A 85 6.62 16.14 -4.77
C ARG A 85 5.28 15.41 -4.69
N THR A 86 4.48 15.79 -3.71
CA THR A 86 3.14 15.21 -3.54
C THR A 86 2.09 15.83 -4.46
N VAL A 87 1.18 14.99 -4.94
CA VAL A 87 -0.04 15.31 -5.68
C VAL A 87 -1.26 14.91 -4.85
N PRO A 88 -2.37 15.68 -4.87
CA PRO A 88 -3.61 15.24 -4.23
C PRO A 88 -4.20 14.02 -4.97
N ALA A 89 -4.25 12.88 -4.30
CA ALA A 89 -5.10 11.76 -4.65
C ALA A 89 -6.51 12.05 -4.14
N LYS A 90 -7.39 12.47 -5.05
CA LYS A 90 -8.74 12.93 -4.77
C LYS A 90 -9.68 11.76 -4.57
N TYR A 91 -10.50 11.79 -3.53
CA TYR A 91 -11.55 10.80 -3.36
C TYR A 91 -12.69 11.04 -4.36
N GLU A 92 -12.97 10.06 -5.21
CA GLU A 92 -14.00 10.18 -6.26
C GLU A 92 -15.29 9.44 -5.94
N GLY A 93 -15.26 8.47 -5.02
CA GLY A 93 -16.45 7.69 -4.71
C GLY A 93 -16.18 6.33 -4.09
N THR A 94 -17.26 5.59 -3.90
CA THR A 94 -17.22 4.20 -3.40
C THR A 94 -17.72 3.29 -4.51
N GLU A 95 -16.98 2.22 -4.80
CA GLU A 95 -17.34 1.23 -5.80
C GLU A 95 -17.17 -0.19 -5.23
N LYS A 96 -17.92 -1.15 -5.78
CA LYS A 96 -17.80 -2.56 -5.40
C LYS A 96 -17.01 -3.32 -6.46
N ILE A 97 -15.83 -3.83 -6.07
CA ILE A 97 -15.01 -4.70 -6.91
C ILE A 97 -15.14 -6.12 -6.41
N HIS A 98 -15.68 -7.03 -7.23
CA HIS A 98 -15.97 -8.41 -6.83
C HIS A 98 -16.71 -8.53 -5.49
N GLY A 99 -17.63 -7.60 -5.21
CA GLY A 99 -18.41 -7.54 -3.97
C GLY A 99 -17.67 -6.97 -2.75
N LEU A 100 -16.39 -6.59 -2.88
CA LEU A 100 -15.64 -5.84 -1.87
C LEU A 100 -15.90 -4.35 -2.04
N GLU A 101 -16.24 -3.65 -0.95
CA GLU A 101 -16.34 -2.19 -0.96
C GLU A 101 -14.94 -1.58 -1.09
N THR A 102 -14.78 -0.64 -2.03
CA THR A 102 -13.53 0.06 -2.28
C THR A 102 -13.77 1.56 -2.43
N TYR A 103 -12.80 2.35 -2.01
CA TYR A 103 -12.77 3.79 -2.20
C TYR A 103 -11.92 4.11 -3.42
N LYS A 104 -12.49 4.85 -4.37
CA LYS A 104 -11.84 5.25 -5.60
C LYS A 104 -11.10 6.57 -5.38
N PHE A 105 -9.82 6.58 -5.69
CA PHE A 105 -8.97 7.77 -5.66
C PHE A 105 -8.36 8.00 -7.03
N ASN A 106 -8.35 9.25 -7.48
CA ASN A 106 -7.69 9.65 -8.71
C ASN A 106 -6.65 10.72 -8.41
N TYR A 107 -5.45 10.60 -8.99
CA TYR A 107 -4.50 11.70 -9.06
C TYR A 107 -4.13 11.94 -10.52
N THR A 108 -4.14 13.20 -10.93
CA THR A 108 -3.82 13.63 -12.29
C THR A 108 -2.77 14.73 -12.30
N LEU A 109 -1.86 14.63 -13.26
CA LEU A 109 -0.84 15.62 -13.62
C LEU A 109 -0.87 15.79 -15.13
N SER A 110 -0.67 17.01 -15.61
CA SER A 110 -0.61 17.31 -17.05
C SER A 110 0.52 18.29 -17.33
N ASP A 111 1.38 17.95 -18.28
CA ASP A 111 2.47 18.77 -18.81
C ASP A 111 3.40 19.38 -17.75
N MET A 112 3.68 18.61 -16.70
CA MET A 112 4.60 19.03 -15.66
C MET A 112 6.03 18.96 -16.16
N ASP A 113 6.84 19.98 -15.85
CA ASP A 113 8.30 19.89 -16.07
C ASP A 113 8.88 18.78 -15.18
N ALA A 114 9.63 17.87 -15.79
CA ALA A 114 10.28 16.75 -15.12
C ALA A 114 11.53 16.29 -15.89
N GLU A 115 12.45 15.66 -15.18
CA GLU A 115 13.51 14.85 -15.78
C GLU A 115 12.88 13.54 -16.26
N VAL A 116 12.56 13.44 -17.55
CA VAL A 116 11.77 12.33 -18.11
C VAL A 116 12.56 11.04 -18.28
N VAL A 117 13.89 11.17 -18.37
CA VAL A 117 14.90 10.12 -18.29
C VAL A 117 16.21 10.76 -17.83
N SER A 118 17.15 9.98 -17.30
CA SER A 118 18.38 10.51 -16.68
C SER A 118 19.10 11.55 -17.56
N GLY A 119 19.23 12.76 -17.05
CA GLY A 119 19.87 13.90 -17.71
C GLY A 119 19.07 14.57 -18.82
N ILE A 120 17.81 14.18 -19.05
CA ILE A 120 16.95 14.72 -20.11
C ILE A 120 15.67 15.31 -19.53
N ASP A 121 15.54 16.63 -19.68
CA ASP A 121 14.33 17.37 -19.32
C ASP A 121 13.23 17.19 -20.37
N GLY A 122 11.99 17.19 -19.90
CA GLY A 122 10.82 17.05 -20.74
C GLY A 122 9.53 17.38 -20.01
N LYS A 123 8.42 16.88 -20.54
CA LYS A 123 7.11 16.97 -19.91
C LYS A 123 6.64 15.60 -19.44
N TYR A 124 5.99 15.60 -18.29
CA TYR A 124 5.40 14.43 -17.66
C TYR A 124 3.92 14.67 -17.36
N SER A 125 3.10 13.72 -17.79
CA SER A 125 1.67 13.65 -17.52
C SER A 125 1.33 12.28 -16.96
N MET A 126 0.41 12.25 -16.01
CA MET A 126 0.01 11.03 -15.33
C MET A 126 -1.46 11.13 -14.96
N ASP A 127 -2.25 10.13 -15.33
CA ASP A 127 -3.58 9.89 -14.79
C ASP A 127 -3.57 8.54 -14.12
N LYS A 128 -3.66 8.51 -12.78
CA LYS A 128 -3.68 7.28 -12.01
C LYS A 128 -4.92 7.19 -11.17
N THR A 129 -5.63 6.09 -11.32
CA THR A 129 -6.78 5.73 -10.50
C THR A 129 -6.48 4.48 -9.67
N MET A 130 -6.81 4.54 -8.37
CA MET A 130 -6.60 3.46 -7.42
C MET A 130 -7.91 3.17 -6.66
N TRP A 131 -8.23 1.90 -6.49
CA TRP A 131 -9.37 1.45 -5.69
C TRP A 131 -8.86 0.77 -4.43
N ILE A 132 -9.20 1.34 -3.28
CA ILE A 132 -8.61 1.01 -1.99
C ILE A 132 -9.64 0.31 -1.11
N GLU A 133 -9.30 -0.84 -0.55
CA GLU A 133 -10.12 -1.45 0.50
C GLU A 133 -9.94 -0.65 1.81
N PRO A 134 -11.02 -0.09 2.36
CA PRO A 134 -10.92 0.96 3.38
C PRO A 134 -10.35 0.47 4.72
N LYS A 135 -10.57 -0.78 5.11
CA LYS A 135 -10.12 -1.26 6.42
C LYS A 135 -8.61 -1.46 6.47
N THR A 136 -8.05 -2.10 5.46
CA THR A 136 -6.64 -2.47 5.36
C THR A 136 -5.78 -1.41 4.67
N GLY A 137 -6.39 -0.56 3.82
CA GLY A 137 -5.67 0.38 2.96
C GLY A 137 -5.01 -0.29 1.75
N ALA A 138 -5.39 -1.52 1.42
CA ALA A 138 -4.83 -2.29 0.29
C ALA A 138 -5.35 -1.76 -1.05
N ILE A 139 -4.46 -1.67 -2.04
CA ILE A 139 -4.81 -1.32 -3.43
C ILE A 139 -5.37 -2.58 -4.11
N ILE A 140 -6.66 -2.58 -4.42
CA ILE A 140 -7.36 -3.71 -5.04
C ILE A 140 -7.23 -3.67 -6.55
N LYS A 141 -7.41 -2.49 -7.13
CA LYS A 141 -7.29 -2.21 -8.56
C LYS A 141 -6.50 -0.93 -8.75
N GLN A 142 -5.71 -0.91 -9.82
CA GLN A 142 -4.97 0.27 -10.25
C GLN A 142 -5.04 0.36 -11.76
N GLU A 143 -5.24 1.57 -12.27
CA GLU A 143 -5.13 1.94 -13.67
C GLU A 143 -4.26 3.20 -13.73
N GLN A 144 -3.34 3.27 -14.68
CA GLN A 144 -2.54 4.45 -14.92
C GLN A 144 -2.26 4.64 -16.41
N HIS A 145 -2.33 5.90 -16.84
CA HIS A 145 -1.86 6.37 -18.13
C HIS A 145 -0.75 7.39 -17.91
N GLU A 146 0.44 7.04 -18.33
CA GLU A 146 1.65 7.84 -18.16
C GLU A 146 2.18 8.27 -19.52
N VAL A 147 2.40 9.57 -19.68
CA VAL A 147 2.96 10.15 -20.90
C VAL A 147 4.19 10.98 -20.56
N ARG A 148 5.26 10.75 -21.31
CA ARG A 148 6.48 11.55 -21.25
C ARG A 148 6.81 12.07 -22.65
N THR A 149 7.20 13.34 -22.74
CA THR A 149 7.67 13.94 -23.99
C THR A 149 8.99 14.67 -23.76
N PHE A 150 9.78 14.80 -24.81
CA PHE A 150 10.96 15.66 -24.80
C PHE A 150 10.56 17.14 -24.77
N ALA A 151 11.50 18.02 -24.42
CA ALA A 151 11.25 19.47 -24.38
C ALA A 151 10.77 20.07 -25.73
N ASN A 152 11.07 19.43 -26.86
CA ASN A 152 10.60 19.84 -28.19
C ASN A 152 9.17 19.34 -28.52
N GLY A 153 8.56 18.56 -27.64
CA GLY A 153 7.22 17.99 -27.80
C GLY A 153 7.19 16.58 -28.43
N ASP A 154 8.33 16.02 -28.82
CA ASP A 154 8.38 14.67 -29.38
C ASP A 154 8.03 13.62 -28.30
N PRO A 155 7.24 12.58 -28.65
CA PRO A 155 6.87 11.55 -27.69
C PRO A 155 8.09 10.71 -27.26
N LEU A 156 8.25 10.51 -25.96
CA LEU A 156 9.26 9.63 -25.38
C LEU A 156 8.62 8.34 -24.85
N LEU A 157 7.50 8.45 -24.13
CA LEU A 157 6.79 7.32 -23.55
C LEU A 157 5.28 7.59 -23.57
N ASP A 158 4.50 6.61 -23.98
CA ASP A 158 3.05 6.57 -23.80
C ASP A 158 2.70 5.17 -23.27
N MET A 159 2.41 5.09 -21.98
CA MET A 159 2.29 3.85 -21.25
C MET A 159 0.93 3.74 -20.57
N ASN A 160 0.22 2.67 -20.87
CA ASN A 160 -1.05 2.31 -20.22
C ASN A 160 -0.83 1.04 -19.39
N LEU A 161 -0.98 1.16 -18.08
CA LEU A 161 -0.85 0.03 -17.16
C LEU A 161 -2.13 -0.12 -16.34
N ALA A 162 -2.66 -1.33 -16.31
CA ALA A 162 -3.79 -1.68 -15.49
C ALA A 162 -3.55 -3.05 -14.85
N PHE A 163 -4.01 -3.22 -13.61
CA PHE A 163 -4.06 -4.56 -13.02
C PHE A 163 -5.01 -5.45 -13.83
N THR A 164 -4.57 -6.68 -14.06
CA THR A 164 -5.39 -7.67 -14.78
C THR A 164 -6.59 -8.11 -13.95
N ASP A 165 -7.66 -8.57 -14.59
CA ASP A 165 -8.84 -9.08 -13.88
C ASP A 165 -8.50 -10.22 -12.90
N ALA A 166 -7.55 -11.08 -13.26
CA ALA A 166 -7.07 -12.14 -12.39
C ALA A 166 -6.39 -11.59 -11.12
N GLN A 167 -5.54 -10.57 -11.28
CA GLN A 167 -4.89 -9.89 -10.16
C GLN A 167 -5.90 -9.15 -9.28
N VAL A 168 -6.84 -8.41 -9.89
CA VAL A 168 -7.90 -7.69 -9.17
C VAL A 168 -8.78 -8.66 -8.36
N LYS A 169 -9.13 -9.81 -8.93
CA LYS A 169 -9.88 -10.87 -8.24
C LYS A 169 -9.10 -11.45 -7.06
N SER A 170 -7.80 -11.72 -7.24
CA SER A 170 -6.93 -12.21 -6.16
C SER A 170 -6.85 -11.19 -5.03
N ASN A 171 -6.51 -9.94 -5.36
CA ASN A 171 -6.41 -8.84 -4.41
C ASN A 171 -7.71 -8.66 -3.61
N ALA A 172 -8.86 -8.73 -4.29
CA ALA A 172 -10.17 -8.61 -3.63
C ALA A 172 -10.47 -9.78 -2.69
N SER A 173 -10.01 -11.00 -3.02
CA SER A 173 -10.14 -12.16 -2.14
C SER A 173 -9.25 -12.02 -0.91
N ASP A 174 -7.97 -11.72 -1.12
CA ASP A 174 -6.98 -11.58 -0.05
C ASP A 174 -7.36 -10.46 0.92
N ALA A 175 -7.89 -9.34 0.39
CA ALA A 175 -8.39 -8.25 1.22
C ALA A 175 -9.59 -8.67 2.09
N LYS A 176 -10.52 -9.48 1.59
CA LYS A 176 -11.64 -10.00 2.40
C LYS A 176 -11.15 -10.91 3.54
N ASP A 177 -10.16 -11.75 3.27
CA ASP A 177 -9.57 -12.65 4.26
C ASP A 177 -8.80 -11.87 5.34
N ASN A 178 -8.08 -10.82 4.93
CA ASN A 178 -7.40 -9.90 5.84
C ASN A 178 -8.39 -9.12 6.71
N VAL A 179 -9.48 -8.60 6.13
CA VAL A 179 -10.55 -7.92 6.88
C VAL A 179 -11.19 -8.86 7.89
N SER A 180 -11.48 -10.10 7.49
CA SER A 180 -12.01 -11.13 8.38
C SER A 180 -11.07 -11.42 9.56
N SER A 181 -9.78 -11.54 9.29
CA SER A 181 -8.74 -11.75 10.30
C SER A 181 -8.60 -10.57 11.26
N LEU A 182 -8.63 -9.35 10.73
CA LEU A 182 -8.61 -8.12 11.54
C LEU A 182 -9.84 -8.04 12.46
N ASN A 183 -11.04 -8.32 11.95
CA ASN A 183 -12.27 -8.32 12.76
C ASN A 183 -12.23 -9.38 13.87
N LEU A 184 -11.67 -10.55 13.59
CA LEU A 184 -11.50 -11.60 14.58
C LEU A 184 -10.61 -11.14 15.74
N ILE A 185 -9.43 -10.58 15.44
CA ILE A 185 -8.43 -10.21 16.45
C ILE A 185 -8.80 -8.91 17.18
N THR A 186 -9.36 -7.93 16.47
CA THR A 186 -9.64 -6.60 17.04
C THR A 186 -11.04 -6.49 17.63
N GLY A 187 -11.99 -7.33 17.23
CA GLY A 187 -13.38 -7.28 17.69
C GLY A 187 -13.82 -8.55 18.42
N THR A 188 -13.85 -9.68 17.71
CA THR A 188 -14.49 -10.91 18.19
C THR A 188 -13.78 -11.54 19.38
N VAL A 189 -12.46 -11.76 19.30
CA VAL A 189 -11.67 -12.40 20.36
C VAL A 189 -11.69 -11.55 21.64
N PRO A 190 -11.45 -10.23 21.61
CA PRO A 190 -11.59 -9.38 22.79
C PRO A 190 -12.99 -9.41 23.40
N LEU A 191 -14.05 -9.39 22.60
CA LEU A 191 -15.42 -9.45 23.09
C LEU A 191 -15.72 -10.77 23.81
N ILE A 192 -15.35 -11.89 23.19
CA ILE A 192 -15.50 -13.22 23.80
C ILE A 192 -14.67 -13.30 25.08
N GLY A 193 -13.42 -12.82 25.07
CA GLY A 193 -12.55 -12.77 26.24
C GLY A 193 -13.13 -11.90 27.36
N PHE A 194 -13.78 -10.78 27.03
CA PHE A 194 -14.41 -9.89 27.99
C PHE A 194 -15.67 -10.50 28.64
N ILE A 195 -16.41 -11.33 27.90
CA ILE A 195 -17.60 -12.02 28.43
C ILE A 195 -17.19 -13.29 29.20
N LEU A 196 -16.38 -14.16 28.60
CA LEU A 196 -15.97 -15.44 29.18
C LEU A 196 -14.95 -15.27 30.31
N GLY A 197 -14.09 -14.26 30.24
CA GLY A 197 -13.05 -14.01 31.25
C GLY A 197 -13.62 -13.87 32.67
N PRO A 198 -14.57 -12.94 32.91
CA PRO A 198 -15.24 -12.80 34.20
C PRO A 198 -16.00 -14.06 34.62
N ILE A 199 -16.67 -14.75 33.69
CA ILE A 199 -17.40 -15.99 34.00
C ILE A 199 -16.42 -17.07 34.49
N LEU A 200 -15.29 -17.27 33.80
CA LEU A 200 -14.25 -18.20 34.20
C LEU A 200 -13.59 -17.81 35.52
N LEU A 201 -13.36 -16.51 35.75
CA LEU A 201 -12.83 -16.00 37.01
C LEU A 201 -13.80 -16.22 38.18
N LEU A 202 -15.10 -16.02 37.99
CA LEU A 202 -16.13 -16.28 39.00
C LEU A 202 -16.25 -17.77 39.32
N MET A 203 -16.26 -18.63 38.29
CA MET A 203 -16.29 -20.09 38.49
C MET A 203 -15.02 -20.59 39.18
N GLY A 204 -13.84 -20.13 38.74
CA GLY A 204 -12.56 -20.45 39.39
C GLY A 204 -12.51 -19.98 40.83
N GLY A 205 -13.02 -18.77 41.12
CA GLY A 205 -13.15 -18.24 42.47
C GLY A 205 -14.08 -19.08 43.35
N ALA A 206 -15.25 -19.47 42.84
CA ALA A 206 -16.19 -20.33 43.55
C ALA A 206 -15.59 -21.71 43.86
N LEU A 207 -14.89 -22.33 42.89
CA LEU A 207 -14.21 -23.61 43.08
C LEU A 207 -13.09 -23.52 44.14
N LEU A 208 -12.29 -22.45 44.13
CA LEU A 208 -11.25 -22.21 45.13
C LEU A 208 -11.85 -22.02 46.53
N LEU A 209 -12.96 -21.28 46.66
CA LEU A 209 -13.67 -21.09 47.94
C LEU A 209 -14.27 -22.39 48.47
N LEU A 210 -14.88 -23.21 47.60
CA LEU A 210 -15.45 -24.51 47.96
C LEU A 210 -14.36 -25.53 48.37
N SER A 211 -13.19 -25.50 47.74
CA SER A 211 -12.06 -26.38 48.10
C SER A 211 -11.44 -26.06 49.47
N ARG A 212 -11.51 -24.81 49.93
CA ARG A 212 -11.02 -24.41 51.27
C ARG A 212 -11.96 -24.83 52.40
N GLY A 213 -13.24 -25.09 52.11
CA GLY A 213 -14.22 -25.55 53.10
C GLY A 213 -14.09 -27.03 53.49
N THR A 214 -13.48 -27.85 52.64
CA THR A 214 -13.36 -29.31 52.85
C THR A 214 -12.11 -29.72 53.64
N GLY A 215 -11.07 -28.88 53.70
CA GLY A 215 -9.84 -29.16 54.46
C GLY A 215 -9.93 -29.00 55.97
N ARG A 216 -11.05 -28.48 56.52
CA ARG A 216 -11.19 -28.19 57.96
C ARG A 216 -12.01 -29.23 58.75
N ARG A 217 -12.36 -30.37 58.13
CA ARG A 217 -13.16 -31.46 58.76
C ARG A 217 -12.39 -32.75 59.09
N SER A 218 -11.07 -32.79 58.89
CA SER A 218 -10.23 -33.98 59.19
C SER A 218 -9.22 -33.74 60.31
N ALA A 219 -9.65 -33.08 61.38
CA ALA A 219 -8.94 -33.05 62.66
C ALA A 219 -9.99 -33.33 63.76
N GLY A 220 -10.29 -34.61 63.94
CA GLY A 220 -11.11 -35.18 65.02
C GLY A 220 -10.42 -36.42 65.53
#